data_AF-E9FYD9-F1
#
_entry.id   AF-E9FYD9-F1
#
_cell.length_a   1.000
_cell.length_b   1.000
_cell.length_c   1.000
_cell.angle_alpha   90.00
_cell.angle_beta   90.00
_cell.angle_gamma   90.00
#
_symmetry.space_group_name_H-M   'P 1'
#
loop_
_entity.id
_entity.type
_entity.pdbx_description
1 polymer ?
#
loop_
_entity_poly.entity_id
_entity_poly.type
_entity_poly.pdbx_seq_one_letter_code
_entity_poly.pdbx_strand_id
1 'polypeptide(L)'
;MSSSPLLGSFEECLLNGRLEPMSTVEGFGAELGASGSFCPSHELLPVSVFFYNIGGFESDKSGSPYLAHLNLGAKGYQVPRRGTVQLTLFNPQGTVVKMFVILFDLTEMPPNSETFLRQRTFYMPSHETDASPVSAKWLRYLIHLRFRSSKSGRIHLHTDIRMIVLRKSDVDTASAHIAESSYEWKSFTRGPSSPRFSSR
;
A
#
# COMPACT_ATOMS: atom_id res chain seq x y z
N MET A 1 20.38 17.93 -12.95
CA MET A 1 20.11 16.50 -13.25
C MET A 1 18.66 16.39 -13.67
N SER A 2 18.40 15.90 -14.89
CA SER A 2 17.07 15.94 -15.50
C SER A 2 16.13 14.95 -14.81
N SER A 3 15.04 15.45 -14.22
CA SER A 3 13.90 14.63 -13.83
C SER A 3 13.28 14.04 -15.10
N SER A 4 13.45 12.75 -15.34
CA SER A 4 12.69 12.05 -16.38
C SER A 4 11.19 12.27 -16.10
N PRO A 5 10.39 12.69 -17.08
CA PRO A 5 8.96 12.86 -16.87
C PRO A 5 8.36 11.52 -16.44
N LEU A 6 7.66 11.51 -15.29
CA LEU A 6 7.02 10.30 -14.77
C LEU A 6 5.96 9.84 -15.77
N LEU A 7 6.09 8.61 -16.28
CA LEU A 7 5.07 7.98 -17.11
C LEU A 7 4.01 7.35 -16.20
N GLY A 8 3.08 8.17 -15.72
CA GLY A 8 2.02 7.78 -14.78
C GLY A 8 2.16 8.48 -13.43
N SER A 9 1.37 8.05 -12.45
CA SER A 9 1.44 8.67 -11.11
C SER A 9 2.75 8.31 -10.40
N PHE A 10 3.18 9.14 -9.45
CA PHE A 10 4.37 8.85 -8.65
C PHE A 10 4.27 7.48 -7.95
N GLU A 11 3.09 7.16 -7.41
CA GLU A 11 2.83 5.88 -6.78
C GLU A 11 2.96 4.72 -7.76
N GLU A 12 2.51 4.89 -9.01
CA GLU A 12 2.67 3.86 -10.04
C GLU A 12 4.13 3.66 -10.40
N CYS A 13 4.93 4.73 -10.43
CA CYS A 13 6.36 4.62 -10.69
C CYS A 13 7.08 3.86 -9.57
N LEU A 14 6.78 4.17 -8.30
CA LEU A 14 7.29 3.42 -7.14
C LEU A 14 6.84 1.95 -7.16
N LEU A 15 5.53 1.72 -7.31
CA LEU A 15 4.96 0.38 -7.28
C LEU A 15 5.45 -0.49 -8.41
N ASN A 16 5.94 0.07 -9.51
CA ASN A 16 6.51 -0.68 -10.63
C ASN A 16 8.05 -0.70 -10.62
N GLY A 17 8.71 -0.15 -9.59
CA GLY A 17 10.17 -0.13 -9.51
C GLY A 17 10.84 0.73 -10.59
N ARG A 18 10.14 1.75 -11.11
CA ARG A 18 10.66 2.65 -12.15
C ARG A 18 11.54 3.78 -11.60
N LEU A 19 11.71 3.84 -10.29
CA LEU A 19 12.52 4.83 -9.59
C LEU A 19 13.67 4.13 -8.89
N GLU A 20 14.86 4.72 -8.93
CA GLU A 20 16.02 4.24 -8.19
C GLU A 20 15.92 4.68 -6.73
N PRO A 21 16.11 3.75 -5.78
CA PRO A 21 16.12 4.07 -4.36
C PRO A 21 17.41 4.81 -3.98
N MET A 22 17.29 5.78 -3.07
CA MET A 22 18.43 6.48 -2.49
C MET A 22 19.18 5.59 -1.48
N SER A 23 18.45 4.79 -0.72
CA SER A 23 19.02 3.85 0.24
C SER A 23 18.07 2.71 0.54
N THR A 24 18.64 1.58 0.96
CA THR A 24 17.90 0.41 1.44
C THR A 24 18.21 0.22 2.92
N VAL A 25 17.19 -0.08 3.73
CA VAL A 25 17.30 -0.34 5.16
C VAL A 25 16.70 -1.71 5.47
N GLU A 26 17.48 -2.53 6.17
CA GLU A 26 17.09 -3.85 6.63
C GLU A 26 16.56 -3.83 8.08
N GLY A 27 16.00 -4.95 8.53
CA GLY A 27 15.54 -5.15 9.90
C GLY A 27 14.09 -4.75 10.16
N PHE A 28 13.38 -4.21 9.17
CA PHE A 28 11.93 -4.07 9.25
C PHE A 28 11.28 -5.46 9.19
N GLY A 29 10.14 -5.58 9.86
CA GLY A 29 9.34 -6.79 9.87
C GLY A 29 7.87 -6.48 9.66
N ALA A 30 7.09 -7.47 9.27
CA ALA A 30 5.65 -7.36 9.21
C ALA A 30 4.96 -8.60 9.75
N GLU A 31 3.85 -8.40 10.46
CA GLU A 31 2.91 -9.45 10.82
C GLU A 31 1.74 -9.41 9.83
N LEU A 32 1.57 -10.50 9.08
CA LEU A 32 0.49 -10.70 8.12
C LEU A 32 -0.55 -11.65 8.71
N GLY A 33 -1.80 -11.20 8.76
CA GLY A 33 -2.96 -11.97 9.21
C GLY A 33 -4.13 -11.84 8.23
N ALA A 34 -5.04 -12.80 8.27
CA ALA A 34 -6.33 -12.69 7.59
C ALA A 34 -7.44 -13.37 8.39
N SER A 35 -8.68 -12.96 8.16
CA SER A 35 -9.86 -13.60 8.75
C SER A 35 -11.05 -13.58 7.80
N GLY A 36 -12.03 -14.44 8.04
CA GLY A 36 -13.21 -14.63 7.18
C GLY A 36 -13.85 -15.98 7.48
N SER A 37 -14.15 -16.78 6.45
CA SER A 37 -14.67 -18.16 6.64
C SER A 37 -13.67 -19.10 7.31
N PHE A 38 -12.39 -18.74 7.34
CA PHE A 38 -11.34 -19.34 8.15
C PHE A 38 -10.31 -18.25 8.49
N CYS A 39 -9.50 -18.51 9.52
CA CYS A 39 -8.42 -17.63 9.94
C CYS A 39 -7.09 -18.37 9.75
N PRO A 40 -6.31 -18.06 8.69
CA PRO A 40 -4.98 -18.62 8.53
C PRO A 40 -4.06 -18.20 9.70
N SER A 41 -3.06 -19.01 10.01
CA SER A 41 -2.04 -18.66 10.99
C SER A 41 -1.30 -17.40 10.55
N HIS A 42 -1.04 -16.50 11.50
CA HIS A 42 -0.30 -15.27 11.22
C HIS A 42 1.15 -15.59 10.83
N GLU A 43 1.70 -14.83 9.88
CA GLU A 43 3.08 -14.96 9.44
C GLU A 43 3.89 -13.70 9.79
N LEU A 44 5.03 -13.88 10.43
CA LEU A 44 6.03 -12.83 10.65
C LEU A 44 7.06 -12.92 9.52
N LEU A 45 7.16 -11.85 8.72
CA LEU A 45 7.96 -11.83 7.51
C LEU A 45 8.93 -10.64 7.51
N PRO A 46 10.16 -10.82 7.00
CA PRO A 46 11.09 -9.71 6.83
C PRO A 46 10.59 -8.75 5.75
N VAL A 47 10.94 -7.47 5.90
CA VAL A 47 10.55 -6.40 4.98
C VAL A 47 11.79 -5.61 4.58
N SER A 48 12.04 -5.51 3.28
CA SER A 48 13.06 -4.62 2.75
C SER A 48 12.46 -3.23 2.55
N VAL A 49 13.13 -2.18 3.04
CA VAL A 49 12.66 -0.80 2.93
C VAL A 49 13.57 0.02 2.05
N PHE A 50 12.99 0.68 1.06
CA PHE A 50 13.68 1.52 0.08
C PHE A 50 13.25 2.97 0.25
N PHE A 51 14.19 3.86 0.57
CA PHE A 51 13.94 5.30 0.68
C PHE A 51 14.18 6.00 -0.64
N TYR A 52 13.35 7.00 -0.96
CA TYR A 52 13.44 7.76 -2.20
C TYR A 52 13.63 9.25 -1.91
N ASN A 53 14.47 9.89 -2.71
CA ASN A 53 14.57 11.34 -2.74
C ASN A 53 13.65 11.86 -3.85
N ILE A 54 12.74 12.76 -3.51
CA ILE A 54 11.87 13.41 -4.49
C ILE A 54 12.04 14.90 -4.30
N GLY A 55 12.51 15.60 -5.33
CA GLY A 55 12.54 17.06 -5.36
C GLY A 55 11.12 17.59 -5.16
N GLY A 56 10.84 18.09 -3.96
CA GLY A 56 9.50 18.47 -3.49
C GLY A 56 9.21 18.06 -2.04
N PHE A 57 9.95 17.08 -1.50
CA PHE A 57 10.05 16.82 -0.06
C PHE A 57 11.38 17.43 0.40
N GLU A 58 11.34 18.53 1.16
CA GLU A 58 12.56 19.24 1.53
C GLU A 58 13.58 18.33 2.23
N SER A 59 14.85 18.72 2.06
CA SER A 59 16.13 18.00 2.26
C SER A 59 16.38 17.24 3.57
N ASP A 60 15.41 17.15 4.47
CA ASP A 60 15.58 16.41 5.72
C ASP A 60 15.22 14.92 5.51
N LYS A 61 16.16 14.03 5.83
CA LYS A 61 15.98 12.56 5.74
C LYS A 61 14.75 12.05 6.52
N SER A 62 14.25 12.87 7.44
CA SER A 62 13.05 12.66 8.25
C SER A 62 11.75 12.62 7.44
N GLY A 63 11.69 13.23 6.25
CA GLY A 63 10.50 13.34 5.39
C GLY A 63 10.50 12.47 4.13
N SER A 64 11.57 11.71 3.89
CA SER A 64 11.69 10.92 2.66
C SER A 64 10.65 9.80 2.60
N PRO A 65 9.88 9.69 1.50
CA PRO A 65 8.97 8.56 1.31
C PRO A 65 9.77 7.27 1.15
N TYR A 66 9.17 6.17 1.60
CA TYR A 66 9.78 4.86 1.44
C TYR A 66 8.78 3.79 1.00
N LEU A 67 9.30 2.83 0.24
CA LEU A 67 8.62 1.61 -0.18
C LEU A 67 9.06 0.48 0.75
N ALA A 68 8.12 -0.10 1.48
CA ALA A 68 8.31 -1.34 2.21
C ALA A 68 7.84 -2.51 1.33
N HIS A 69 8.74 -3.46 1.07
CA HIS A 69 8.54 -4.60 0.20
C HIS A 69 8.61 -5.90 1.01
N LEU A 70 7.53 -6.67 0.96
CA LEU A 70 7.39 -7.94 1.65
C LEU A 70 7.23 -9.04 0.59
N ASN A 71 8.17 -9.98 0.54
CA ASN A 71 8.14 -11.10 -0.40
C ASN A 71 7.36 -12.28 0.22
N LEU A 72 6.37 -12.80 -0.51
CA LEU A 72 5.52 -13.91 -0.04
C LEU A 72 6.00 -15.30 -0.50
N GLY A 73 7.10 -15.35 -1.25
CA GLY A 73 7.66 -16.58 -1.82
C GLY A 73 6.71 -17.29 -2.80
N ALA A 74 7.10 -18.51 -3.20
CA ALA A 74 6.35 -19.28 -4.18
C ALA A 74 4.96 -19.73 -3.65
N LYS A 75 4.89 -20.08 -2.36
CA LYS A 75 3.67 -20.54 -1.69
C LYS A 75 2.61 -19.45 -1.64
N GLY A 76 3.01 -18.20 -1.37
CA GLY A 76 2.07 -17.14 -1.05
C GLY A 76 1.39 -17.37 0.30
N TYR A 77 0.39 -16.55 0.59
CA TYR A 77 -0.38 -16.61 1.84
C TYR A 77 -1.86 -16.87 1.52
N GLN A 78 -2.39 -18.02 1.94
CA GLN A 78 -3.78 -18.39 1.64
C GLN A 78 -4.75 -17.52 2.46
N VAL A 79 -5.80 -17.02 1.82
CA VAL A 79 -6.84 -16.19 2.45
C VAL A 79 -8.23 -16.74 2.13
N PRO A 80 -9.26 -16.45 2.95
CA PRO A 80 -10.64 -16.76 2.61
C PRO A 80 -11.08 -16.00 1.35
N ARG A 81 -12.22 -16.38 0.75
CA ARG A 81 -12.74 -15.71 -0.45
C ARG A 81 -13.29 -14.31 -0.15
N ARG A 82 -13.66 -14.05 1.10
CA ARG A 82 -14.13 -12.76 1.62
C ARG A 82 -13.65 -12.63 3.05
N GLY A 83 -13.29 -11.42 3.45
CA GLY A 83 -12.92 -11.13 4.83
C GLY A 83 -11.98 -9.94 4.95
N THR A 84 -11.03 -10.02 5.87
CA THR A 84 -10.03 -8.98 6.09
C THR A 84 -8.62 -9.50 5.93
N VAL A 85 -7.74 -8.67 5.39
CA VAL A 85 -6.29 -8.79 5.52
C VAL A 85 -5.85 -7.74 6.52
N GLN A 86 -5.11 -8.17 7.55
CA GLN A 86 -4.45 -7.28 8.49
C GLN A 86 -2.94 -7.38 8.27
N LEU A 87 -2.27 -6.24 8.16
CA LEU A 87 -0.82 -6.20 8.08
C LEU A 87 -0.28 -5.11 9.00
N THR A 88 0.58 -5.50 9.93
CA THR A 88 1.26 -4.58 10.84
C THR A 88 2.72 -4.47 10.42
N LEU A 89 3.16 -3.27 10.01
CA LEU A 89 4.56 -2.98 9.69
C LEU A 89 5.28 -2.51 10.95
N PHE A 90 6.44 -3.11 11.23
CA PHE A 90 7.32 -2.79 12.36
C PHE A 90 8.65 -2.22 11.86
N ASN A 91 9.18 -1.25 12.59
CA ASN A 91 10.55 -0.77 12.38
C ASN A 91 11.58 -1.75 13.00
N PRO A 92 12.89 -1.56 12.79
CA PRO A 92 13.92 -2.43 13.37
C PRO A 92 13.95 -2.46 14.90
N GLN A 93 13.37 -1.46 15.57
CA GLN A 93 13.19 -1.46 17.02
C GLN A 93 11.94 -2.23 17.48
N GLY A 94 11.19 -2.87 16.57
CA GLY A 94 9.95 -3.58 16.88
C GLY A 94 8.75 -2.67 17.15
N THR A 95 8.87 -1.37 16.92
CA THR A 95 7.76 -0.42 17.10
C THR A 95 6.85 -0.43 15.88
N VAL A 96 5.54 -0.38 16.11
CA VAL A 96 4.55 -0.32 15.05
C VAL A 96 4.70 1.00 14.28
N VAL A 97 4.93 0.87 12.97
CA VAL A 97 4.94 1.99 12.02
C VAL A 97 3.53 2.26 11.53
N LYS A 98 2.85 1.21 11.04
CA LYS A 98 1.48 1.32 10.51
C LYS A 98 0.79 -0.04 10.54
N MET A 99 -0.46 -0.03 11.01
CA MET A 99 -1.40 -1.13 10.83
C MET A 99 -2.32 -0.81 9.65
N PHE A 100 -2.44 -1.78 8.74
CA PHE A 100 -3.37 -1.79 7.62
C PHE A 100 -4.45 -2.83 7.87
N VAL A 101 -5.72 -2.45 7.62
CA VAL A 101 -6.87 -3.35 7.66
C VAL A 101 -7.62 -3.19 6.34
N ILE A 102 -7.63 -4.25 5.53
CA ILE A 102 -8.18 -4.23 4.17
C ILE A 102 -9.34 -5.22 4.14
N LEU A 103 -10.55 -4.69 4.00
CA LEU A 103 -11.73 -5.51 3.70
C LEU A 103 -11.67 -5.89 2.22
N PHE A 104 -11.91 -7.16 1.92
CA PHE A 104 -11.92 -7.65 0.56
C PHE A 104 -13.05 -8.64 0.33
N ASP A 105 -13.52 -8.68 -0.91
CA ASP A 105 -14.50 -9.64 -1.38
C ASP A 105 -14.12 -10.13 -2.78
N LEU A 106 -13.80 -11.41 -2.87
CA LEU A 106 -13.35 -12.11 -4.07
C LEU A 106 -14.17 -13.39 -4.28
N THR A 107 -15.41 -13.44 -3.75
CA THR A 107 -16.32 -14.58 -3.91
C THR A 107 -16.59 -14.93 -5.37
N GLU A 108 -16.58 -13.93 -6.26
CA GLU A 108 -16.79 -14.07 -7.70
C GLU A 108 -15.52 -14.40 -8.50
N MET A 109 -14.35 -14.46 -7.86
CA MET A 109 -13.08 -14.67 -8.57
C MET A 109 -13.00 -16.09 -9.17
N PRO A 110 -12.92 -16.25 -10.50
CA PRO A 110 -12.88 -17.58 -11.11
C PRO A 110 -11.53 -18.28 -10.82
N PRO A 111 -11.44 -19.62 -10.95
CA PRO A 111 -10.17 -20.35 -10.86
C PRO A 111 -9.12 -19.85 -11.88
N ASN A 112 -7.83 -20.03 -11.56
CA ASN A 112 -6.69 -19.62 -12.40
C ASN A 112 -6.75 -18.16 -12.88
N SER A 113 -7.20 -17.27 -12.01
CA SER A 113 -7.27 -15.84 -12.30
C SER A 113 -6.45 -15.06 -11.29
N GLU A 114 -6.16 -13.82 -11.62
CA GLU A 114 -5.42 -12.88 -10.77
C GLU A 114 -6.15 -11.53 -10.70
N THR A 115 -5.92 -10.79 -9.62
CA THR A 115 -6.36 -9.40 -9.45
C THR A 115 -5.49 -8.72 -8.39
N PHE A 116 -5.71 -7.44 -8.16
CA PHE A 116 -5.08 -6.72 -7.06
C PHE A 116 -6.08 -5.82 -6.36
N LEU A 117 -5.81 -5.55 -5.09
CA LEU A 117 -6.46 -4.47 -4.35
C LEU A 117 -5.40 -3.47 -3.89
N ARG A 118 -5.76 -2.19 -3.98
CA ARG A 118 -4.96 -1.07 -3.49
C ARG A 118 -5.79 -0.30 -2.47
N GLN A 119 -5.31 -0.23 -1.23
CA GLN A 119 -5.85 0.70 -0.25
C GLN A 119 -4.96 1.93 -0.18
N ARG A 120 -5.56 3.12 -0.34
CA ARG A 120 -4.91 4.42 -0.18
C ARG A 120 -5.49 5.11 1.04
N THR A 121 -4.63 5.61 1.91
CA THR A 121 -5.01 6.36 3.11
C THR A 121 -4.49 7.79 3.00
N PHE A 122 -5.39 8.73 3.20
CA PHE A 122 -5.16 10.16 3.06
C PHE A 122 -5.45 10.88 4.37
N TYR A 123 -4.79 12.01 4.57
CA TYR A 123 -5.18 13.01 5.56
C TYR A 123 -5.66 14.25 4.80
N MET A 124 -6.96 14.36 4.59
CA MET A 124 -7.59 15.30 3.65
C MET A 124 -8.78 16.03 4.29
N PRO A 125 -9.26 17.15 3.72
CA PRO A 125 -10.49 17.81 4.18
C PRO A 125 -11.69 16.85 4.18
N SER A 126 -12.57 17.01 5.17
CA SER A 126 -13.71 16.09 5.38
C SER A 126 -14.72 16.07 4.23
N HIS A 127 -14.78 17.12 3.41
CA HIS A 127 -15.64 17.18 2.23
C HIS A 127 -14.97 16.62 0.95
N GLU A 128 -13.67 16.31 0.99
CA GLU A 128 -12.92 15.80 -0.16
C GLU A 128 -12.99 14.27 -0.29
N THR A 129 -12.70 13.78 -1.50
CA THR A 129 -12.63 12.34 -1.82
C THR A 129 -11.37 12.01 -2.61
N ASP A 130 -11.02 10.73 -2.71
CA ASP A 130 -9.88 10.26 -3.52
C ASP A 130 -10.09 10.38 -5.04
N ALA A 131 -11.26 10.83 -5.48
CA ALA A 131 -11.53 11.21 -6.87
C ALA A 131 -11.05 12.64 -7.21
N SER A 132 -10.75 13.47 -6.20
CA SER A 132 -10.30 14.84 -6.39
C SER A 132 -8.94 14.88 -7.10
N PRO A 133 -8.74 15.72 -8.13
CA PRO A 133 -7.47 15.83 -8.86
C PRO A 133 -6.28 16.19 -7.96
N VAL A 134 -6.55 16.91 -6.86
CA VAL A 134 -5.52 17.33 -5.90
C VAL A 134 -5.28 16.30 -4.79
N SER A 135 -6.05 15.20 -4.74
CA SER A 135 -6.01 14.22 -3.64
C SER A 135 -4.64 13.60 -3.39
N ALA A 136 -3.81 13.48 -4.44
CA ALA A 136 -2.45 12.96 -4.35
C ALA A 136 -1.59 13.72 -3.33
N LYS A 137 -1.83 15.03 -3.13
CA LYS A 137 -1.09 15.83 -2.14
C LYS A 137 -1.33 15.35 -0.71
N TRP A 138 -2.52 14.81 -0.43
CA TRP A 138 -2.91 14.33 0.90
C TRP A 138 -2.60 12.85 1.14
N LEU A 139 -2.07 12.12 0.15
CA LEU A 139 -1.74 10.71 0.32
C LEU A 139 -0.62 10.54 1.37
N ARG A 140 -0.87 9.64 2.33
CA ARG A 140 0.05 9.31 3.42
C ARG A 140 0.50 7.85 3.38
N TYR A 141 -0.42 6.93 3.06
CA TYR A 141 -0.11 5.51 2.99
C TYR A 141 -0.77 4.86 1.78
N LEU A 142 -0.09 3.88 1.20
CA LEU A 142 -0.65 2.99 0.20
C LEU A 142 -0.22 1.56 0.51
N ILE A 143 -1.13 0.60 0.40
CA ILE A 143 -0.80 -0.83 0.38
C ILE A 143 -1.37 -1.47 -0.88
N HIS A 144 -0.54 -2.26 -1.57
CA HIS A 144 -0.88 -2.99 -2.78
C HIS A 144 -0.79 -4.49 -2.52
N LEU A 145 -1.92 -5.18 -2.68
CA LEU A 145 -2.11 -6.60 -2.45
C LEU A 145 -2.44 -7.30 -3.77
N ARG A 146 -1.69 -8.34 -4.13
CA ARG A 146 -1.96 -9.17 -5.32
C ARG A 146 -2.61 -10.47 -4.91
N PHE A 147 -3.73 -10.80 -5.53
CA PHE A 147 -4.50 -12.01 -5.25
C PHE A 147 -4.50 -12.92 -6.47
N ARG A 148 -4.38 -14.23 -6.23
CA ARG A 148 -4.52 -15.28 -7.25
C ARG A 148 -5.45 -16.39 -6.77
N SER A 149 -6.18 -16.99 -7.69
CA SER A 149 -6.96 -18.20 -7.44
C SER A 149 -6.25 -19.43 -7.99
N SER A 150 -6.24 -20.52 -7.22
CA SER A 150 -5.71 -21.81 -7.70
C SER A 150 -6.69 -22.49 -8.66
N LYS A 151 -6.27 -23.62 -9.26
CA LYS A 151 -7.14 -24.53 -10.02
C LYS A 151 -8.38 -24.97 -9.22
N SER A 152 -8.24 -25.10 -7.89
CA SER A 152 -9.32 -25.49 -6.99
C SER A 152 -10.11 -24.29 -6.43
N GLY A 153 -9.86 -23.07 -6.92
CA GLY A 153 -10.53 -21.85 -6.46
C GLY A 153 -10.06 -21.30 -5.11
N ARG A 154 -8.96 -21.81 -4.53
CA ARG A 154 -8.40 -21.25 -3.29
C ARG A 154 -7.70 -19.92 -3.57
N ILE A 155 -7.93 -18.91 -2.74
CA ILE A 155 -7.37 -17.57 -2.91
C ILE A 155 -6.07 -17.43 -2.12
N HIS A 156 -5.08 -16.82 -2.73
CA HIS A 156 -3.80 -16.53 -2.09
C HIS A 156 -3.38 -15.10 -2.39
N LEU A 157 -2.82 -14.42 -1.39
CA LEU A 157 -1.87 -13.35 -1.64
C LEU A 157 -0.61 -13.95 -2.24
N HIS A 158 -0.01 -13.28 -3.23
CA HIS A 158 1.13 -13.84 -3.95
C HIS A 158 2.17 -12.81 -4.37
N THR A 159 3.35 -13.34 -4.75
CA THR A 159 4.51 -12.58 -5.21
C THR A 159 5.06 -11.68 -4.11
N ASP A 160 4.39 -10.56 -3.85
CA ASP A 160 4.78 -9.60 -2.84
C ASP A 160 3.59 -8.75 -2.35
N ILE A 161 3.82 -8.08 -1.22
CA ILE A 161 3.04 -6.95 -0.76
C ILE A 161 3.94 -5.72 -0.82
N ARG A 162 3.40 -4.62 -1.35
CA ARG A 162 4.13 -3.34 -1.45
C ARG A 162 3.38 -2.28 -0.67
N MET A 163 4.09 -1.60 0.22
CA MET A 163 3.55 -0.50 1.01
C MET A 163 4.35 0.76 0.73
N ILE A 164 3.68 1.88 0.52
CA ILE A 164 4.32 3.20 0.44
C ILE A 164 3.93 3.98 1.68
N VAL A 165 4.93 4.56 2.34
CA VAL A 165 4.75 5.50 3.43
C VAL A 165 5.29 6.86 3.01
N LEU A 166 4.43 7.87 2.98
CA LEU A 166 4.78 9.25 2.68
C LEU A 166 4.78 10.06 3.97
N ARG A 167 5.97 10.35 4.49
CA ARG A 167 6.16 11.23 5.64
C ARG A 167 6.14 12.69 5.18
N LYS A 168 4.96 13.28 4.92
CA LYS A 168 4.89 14.74 4.80
C LYS A 168 4.88 15.35 6.21
N SER A 169 5.64 16.43 6.42
CA SER A 169 5.58 17.18 7.67
C SER A 169 4.15 17.71 7.88
N ASP A 170 3.72 17.84 9.13
CA ASP A 170 2.43 18.47 9.44
C ASP A 170 2.42 19.96 9.04
N VAL A 171 3.60 20.55 8.83
CA VAL A 171 3.80 21.95 8.45
C VAL A 171 3.29 22.25 7.04
N ASP A 172 3.41 21.34 6.07
CA ASP A 172 2.79 21.48 4.74
C ASP A 172 1.25 21.39 4.81
N THR A 173 0.71 20.87 5.91
CA THR A 173 -0.73 20.79 6.16
C THR A 173 -1.23 22.02 6.93
N ALA A 174 -0.37 22.63 7.75
CA ALA A 174 -0.65 23.88 8.44
C ALA A 174 -0.48 25.11 7.54
N SER A 175 0.47 25.14 6.60
CA SER A 175 0.65 26.28 5.68
C SER A 175 -0.47 26.41 4.63
N ALA A 176 -1.37 25.42 4.53
CA ALA A 176 -2.67 25.55 3.88
C ALA A 176 -3.72 26.21 4.82
N HIS A 177 -3.32 27.23 5.57
CA HIS A 177 -4.25 28.10 6.29
C HIS A 177 -4.88 29.09 5.31
N ILE A 178 -6.04 28.72 4.76
CA ILE A 178 -7.21 29.58 4.55
C ILE A 178 -8.45 28.64 4.53
N ALA A 179 -9.41 28.92 5.42
CA ALA A 179 -10.82 28.45 5.46
C ALA A 179 -11.16 27.07 6.12
N GLU A 180 -11.72 27.14 7.34
CA GLU A 180 -12.93 26.44 7.85
C GLU A 180 -13.11 24.91 7.71
N SER A 181 -12.13 24.19 7.19
CA SER A 181 -12.31 22.79 6.80
C SER A 181 -11.66 21.85 7.79
N SER A 182 -12.45 21.00 8.47
CA SER A 182 -11.92 19.91 9.27
C SER A 182 -11.18 18.90 8.37
N TYR A 183 -10.05 18.38 8.83
CA TYR A 183 -9.30 17.32 8.17
C TYR A 183 -9.55 15.99 8.87
N GLU A 184 -9.58 14.91 8.11
CA GLU A 184 -9.76 13.57 8.65
C GLU A 184 -8.96 12.51 7.88
N TRP A 185 -8.76 11.37 8.54
CA TRP A 185 -8.13 10.20 7.94
C TRP A 185 -9.15 9.40 7.14
N LYS A 186 -8.97 9.32 5.82
CA LYS A 186 -9.83 8.53 4.93
C LYS A 186 -9.06 7.43 4.25
N SER A 187 -9.63 6.22 4.21
CA SER A 187 -9.05 5.07 3.51
C SER A 187 -10.00 4.55 2.44
N PHE A 188 -9.47 4.37 1.23
CA PHE A 188 -10.22 3.91 0.07
C PHE A 188 -9.55 2.67 -0.51
N THR A 189 -10.28 1.57 -0.63
CA THR A 189 -9.79 0.32 -1.22
C THR A 189 -10.39 0.14 -2.60
N ARG A 190 -9.54 0.04 -3.63
CA ARG A 190 -9.96 -0.12 -5.03
C ARG A 190 -9.22 -1.28 -5.69
N GLY A 191 -9.92 -1.99 -6.56
CA GLY A 191 -9.34 -2.98 -7.49
C GLY A 191 -9.63 -2.59 -8.94
N PRO A 192 -9.14 -3.38 -9.92
CA PRO A 192 -9.54 -3.19 -11.31
C PRO A 192 -11.04 -3.46 -11.48
N SER A 193 -11.71 -2.70 -12.35
CA SER A 193 -13.15 -2.85 -12.64
C SER A 193 -13.42 -3.52 -13.99
N SER A 194 -12.52 -3.39 -14.96
CA SER A 194 -12.73 -3.87 -16.34
C SER A 194 -11.41 -4.31 -17.00
N PRO A 195 -11.07 -5.61 -17.00
CA PRO A 195 -11.72 -6.68 -16.25
C PRO A 195 -11.33 -6.64 -14.76
N ARG A 196 -12.25 -7.07 -13.88
CA ARG A 196 -11.97 -7.22 -12.43
C ARG A 196 -10.98 -8.34 -12.11
N PHE A 197 -10.97 -9.39 -12.95
CA PHE A 197 -10.07 -10.53 -12.82
C PHE A 197 -9.41 -10.78 -14.18
N SER A 198 -8.10 -10.98 -14.20
CA SER A 198 -7.36 -11.38 -15.40
C SER A 198 -7.09 -12.88 -15.38
N SER A 199 -7.06 -13.51 -16.55
CA SER A 199 -6.49 -14.87 -16.64
C SER A 199 -5.05 -14.83 -16.17
N ARG A 200 -4.66 -15.89 -15.46
CA ARG A 200 -3.26 -16.20 -15.22
C ARG A 200 -2.59 -16.68 -16.51
#